data_AF-A0A7W0VMU8-F1
#
_entry.id   AF-A0A7W0VMU8-F1
#
_cell.length_a   1.000
_cell.length_b   1.000
_cell.length_c   1.000
_cell.angle_alpha   90.00
_cell.angle_beta   90.00
_cell.angle_gamma   90.00
#
_symmetry.space_group_name_H-M   'P 1'
#
loop_
_entity.id
_entity.type
_entity.pdbx_description
1 polymer ?
#
loop_
_entity_poly.entity_id
_entity_poly.type
_entity_poly.pdbx_seq_one_letter_code
_entity_poly.pdbx_strand_id
1 'polypeptide(L)'
;MRNNLLLALLALPTLPLVMGAQGDGCAAGSKSPAPDVRGTWGIEYDDTIGVEAKIGGAVYTAELGAQGGSFTINHAGKPYTFNLDCTRADVVCPSEAWPSRVVVEQRDVQHQHQMIVNLPAAQCSGALTSPAPGTCGAGTSNPNCDLVCGGGITVKTQQAFGVIGESGDSFRLYLGGGVVTNGINCAMLGYSVADADLVSTGRNEEDWEATQMKAGLVTIGFAGACLFAGQMSGTDQAALVGAELEFTTGFTGAKQ
;
A
#
# COMPACT_ATOMS: atom_id res chain seq x y z
N MET A 1 47.18 -3.75 14.96
CA MET A 1 47.12 -2.59 14.05
C MET A 1 46.21 -3.00 12.91
N ARG A 2 44.89 -2.78 12.98
CA ARG A 2 44.10 -1.54 12.80
C ARG A 2 43.89 -1.19 11.32
N ASN A 3 42.63 -1.31 10.91
CA ASN A 3 41.88 -0.64 9.83
C ASN A 3 42.35 -0.73 8.37
N ASN A 4 41.48 -1.28 7.52
CA ASN A 4 40.75 -0.51 6.49
C ASN A 4 39.75 -1.41 5.74
N LEU A 5 38.52 -1.52 6.26
CA LEU A 5 37.36 -2.04 5.53
C LEU A 5 36.11 -1.32 6.05
N LEU A 6 36.01 -0.03 5.75
CA LEU A 6 34.87 0.82 6.09
C LEU A 6 34.62 1.76 4.91
N LEU A 7 34.03 1.23 3.85
CA LEU A 7 33.48 2.02 2.73
C LEU A 7 32.54 1.14 1.88
N ALA A 8 31.45 0.66 2.50
CA ALA A 8 30.39 -0.04 1.76
C ALA A 8 28.98 0.13 2.35
N LEU A 9 28.75 1.08 3.27
CA LEU A 9 27.48 1.18 4.02
C LEU A 9 26.67 2.47 3.78
N LEU A 10 26.86 3.13 2.64
CA LEU A 10 26.08 4.33 2.28
C LEU A 10 25.43 4.23 0.90
N ALA A 11 24.92 3.05 0.55
CA ALA A 11 23.90 2.94 -0.50
C ALA A 11 22.52 3.03 0.18
N LEU A 12 22.08 4.27 0.42
CA LEU A 12 20.74 4.56 0.90
C LEU A 12 19.68 3.95 -0.05
N PRO A 13 18.56 3.40 0.46
CA PRO A 13 17.42 3.06 -0.37
C PRO A 13 16.67 4.35 -0.75
N THR A 14 17.21 5.14 -1.68
CA THR A 14 16.53 6.30 -2.29
C THR A 14 15.73 5.91 -3.54
N LEU A 15 15.48 4.62 -3.77
CA LEU A 15 15.01 4.09 -5.05
C LEU A 15 13.49 4.04 -5.31
N PRO A 16 12.54 4.39 -4.41
CA PRO A 16 11.14 4.39 -4.83
C PRO A 16 10.75 5.61 -5.68
N LEU A 17 11.59 6.66 -5.74
CA LEU A 17 11.30 7.91 -6.46
C LEU A 17 11.87 7.97 -7.89
N VAL A 18 12.60 6.94 -8.33
CA VAL A 18 13.27 6.90 -9.65
C VAL A 18 12.62 5.90 -10.60
N MET A 19 11.67 5.09 -10.11
CA MET A 19 10.97 4.11 -10.94
C MET A 19 9.60 4.65 -11.36
N GLY A 20 9.41 4.82 -12.67
CA GLY A 20 8.14 5.13 -13.29
C GLY A 20 7.11 4.03 -13.07
N ALA A 21 5.88 4.23 -13.55
CA ALA A 21 4.85 3.20 -13.51
C ALA A 21 5.41 1.89 -14.06
N GLN A 22 5.40 0.83 -13.24
CA GLN A 22 5.88 -0.50 -13.60
C GLN A 22 7.30 -0.60 -14.22
N GLY A 23 8.19 0.36 -13.93
CA GLY A 23 9.58 0.34 -14.40
C GLY A 23 9.85 1.15 -15.68
N ASP A 24 8.87 1.92 -16.17
CA ASP A 24 8.94 2.66 -17.44
C ASP A 24 9.74 4.00 -17.36
N GLY A 25 10.87 4.04 -16.61
CA GLY A 25 11.79 5.20 -16.57
C GLY A 25 11.43 6.33 -15.59
N CYS A 26 12.07 7.51 -15.70
CA CYS A 26 11.90 8.65 -14.77
C CYS A 26 10.71 9.57 -15.14
N ALA A 27 9.51 9.01 -15.25
CA ALA A 27 8.35 9.73 -15.78
C ALA A 27 7.94 11.00 -15.01
N ALA A 28 8.21 11.09 -13.71
CA ALA A 28 7.82 12.26 -12.90
C ALA A 28 8.40 13.61 -13.40
N GLY A 29 9.60 13.58 -13.99
CA GLY A 29 10.29 14.75 -14.55
C GLY A 29 10.20 14.84 -16.07
N SER A 30 9.45 13.95 -16.72
CA SER A 30 9.34 13.92 -18.16
C SER A 30 8.50 15.08 -18.67
N LYS A 31 8.89 15.59 -19.83
CA LYS A 31 8.18 16.63 -20.59
C LYS A 31 7.53 16.08 -21.85
N SER A 32 7.60 14.77 -22.05
CA SER A 32 6.82 14.15 -23.11
C SER A 32 5.33 14.33 -22.84
N PRO A 33 4.51 14.27 -23.89
CA PRO A 33 3.07 14.22 -23.75
C PRO A 33 2.65 12.96 -22.98
N ALA A 34 1.58 13.06 -22.21
CA ALA A 34 0.90 11.94 -21.57
C ALA A 34 -0.62 12.07 -21.80
N PRO A 35 -1.39 10.98 -21.68
CA PRO A 35 -2.84 11.05 -21.79
C PRO A 35 -3.42 11.95 -20.71
N ASP A 36 -4.50 12.66 -21.05
CA ASP A 36 -5.32 13.38 -20.08
C ASP A 36 -6.11 12.38 -19.22
N VAL A 37 -5.74 12.29 -17.94
CA VAL A 37 -6.42 11.45 -16.95
C VAL A 37 -7.34 12.26 -16.03
N ARG A 38 -7.42 13.59 -16.21
CA ARG A 38 -8.18 14.48 -15.31
C ARG A 38 -9.65 14.13 -15.31
N GLY A 39 -10.26 14.17 -14.13
CA GLY A 39 -11.71 13.99 -13.99
C GLY A 39 -12.08 13.07 -12.84
N THR A 40 -13.36 12.69 -12.83
CA THR A 40 -13.88 11.73 -11.86
C THR A 40 -13.87 10.34 -12.45
N TRP A 41 -13.42 9.37 -11.68
CA TRP A 41 -13.37 7.97 -12.07
C TRP A 41 -14.22 7.13 -11.11
N GLY A 42 -15.02 6.24 -11.68
CA GLY A 42 -15.67 5.15 -10.95
C GLY A 42 -14.78 3.92 -10.96
N ILE A 43 -14.52 3.34 -9.80
CA ILE A 43 -13.67 2.17 -9.61
C ILE A 43 -14.52 0.99 -9.15
N GLU A 44 -14.38 -0.13 -9.83
CA GLU A 44 -15.01 -1.40 -9.51
C GLU A 44 -13.93 -2.40 -9.09
N TYR A 45 -14.11 -3.05 -7.95
CA TYR A 45 -13.17 -4.02 -7.39
C TYR A 45 -13.59 -5.45 -7.69
N ASP A 46 -12.58 -6.31 -7.76
CA ASP A 46 -12.79 -7.74 -7.65
C ASP A 46 -13.34 -8.10 -6.25
N ASP A 47 -13.98 -9.26 -6.14
CA ASP A 47 -14.55 -9.77 -4.89
C ASP A 47 -13.57 -10.62 -4.07
N THR A 48 -12.30 -10.63 -4.47
CA THR A 48 -11.21 -11.39 -3.84
C THR A 48 -10.06 -10.50 -3.41
N ILE A 49 -9.36 -10.96 -2.37
CA ILE A 49 -8.11 -10.40 -1.88
C ILE A 49 -7.04 -11.49 -2.03
N GLY A 50 -6.08 -11.26 -2.92
CA GLY A 50 -4.88 -12.08 -3.00
C GLY A 50 -3.96 -11.81 -1.81
N VAL A 51 -3.33 -12.85 -1.29
CA VAL A 51 -2.37 -12.75 -0.20
C VAL A 51 -1.08 -13.45 -0.59
N GLU A 52 0.05 -12.76 -0.44
CA GLU A 52 1.37 -13.33 -0.63
C GLU A 52 2.22 -13.12 0.63
N ALA A 53 2.71 -14.21 1.22
CA ALA A 53 3.62 -14.17 2.36
C ALA A 53 4.99 -14.72 1.96
N LYS A 54 6.06 -13.94 2.17
CA LYS A 54 7.44 -14.34 1.93
C LYS A 54 8.16 -14.55 3.25
N ILE A 55 8.76 -15.72 3.46
CA ILE A 55 9.47 -16.08 4.70
C ILE A 55 10.71 -16.88 4.38
N GLY A 56 11.89 -16.36 4.74
CA GLY A 56 13.15 -17.08 4.55
C GLY A 56 13.41 -17.54 3.10
N GLY A 57 12.91 -16.78 2.11
CA GLY A 57 12.99 -17.10 0.69
C GLY A 57 11.88 -18.01 0.14
N ALA A 58 11.02 -18.57 1.00
CA ALA A 58 9.81 -19.26 0.57
C ALA A 58 8.67 -18.26 0.31
N VAL A 59 7.84 -18.54 -0.69
CA VAL A 59 6.66 -17.74 -1.04
C VAL A 59 5.40 -18.60 -0.83
N TYR A 60 4.42 -18.05 -0.13
CA TYR A 60 3.13 -18.67 0.13
C TYR A 60 2.03 -17.77 -0.41
N THR A 61 1.05 -18.34 -1.11
CA THR A 61 -0.09 -17.60 -1.62
C THR A 61 -1.40 -18.13 -1.08
N ALA A 62 -2.36 -17.24 -0.89
CA ALA A 62 -3.73 -17.54 -0.51
C ALA A 62 -4.69 -16.53 -1.15
N GLU A 63 -5.98 -16.86 -1.18
CA GLU A 63 -7.04 -15.95 -1.59
C GLU A 63 -8.08 -15.87 -0.47
N LEU A 64 -8.52 -14.65 -0.18
CA LEU A 64 -9.57 -14.33 0.77
C LEU A 64 -10.74 -13.68 0.03
N GLY A 65 -11.93 -13.66 0.64
CA GLY A 65 -13.04 -12.89 0.10
C GLY A 65 -12.86 -11.38 0.34
N ALA A 66 -13.69 -10.56 -0.29
CA ALA A 66 -13.65 -9.09 -0.16
C ALA A 66 -13.75 -8.55 1.29
N GLN A 67 -14.31 -9.33 2.22
CA GLN A 67 -14.38 -8.97 3.64
C GLN A 67 -13.13 -9.38 4.44
N GLY A 68 -12.14 -9.96 3.76
CA GLY A 68 -11.01 -10.63 4.37
C GLY A 68 -11.33 -12.08 4.76
N GLY A 69 -10.61 -12.57 5.75
CA GLY A 69 -10.68 -13.93 6.25
C GLY A 69 -9.36 -14.36 6.90
N SER A 70 -9.31 -15.62 7.30
CA SER A 70 -8.11 -16.21 7.89
C SER A 70 -7.45 -17.20 6.95
N PHE A 71 -6.12 -17.21 6.90
CA PHE A 71 -5.34 -18.26 6.22
C PHE A 71 -4.19 -18.72 7.10
N THR A 72 -3.77 -19.97 6.90
CA THR A 72 -2.66 -20.57 7.65
C THR A 72 -1.61 -21.09 6.68
N ILE A 73 -0.37 -20.69 6.91
CA ILE A 73 0.81 -21.20 6.19
C ILE A 73 1.60 -22.13 7.11
N ASN A 74 2.28 -23.12 6.55
CA ASN A 74 3.19 -23.99 7.30
C ASN A 74 4.63 -23.71 6.87
N HIS A 75 5.44 -23.18 7.79
CA HIS A 75 6.84 -22.85 7.54
C HIS A 75 7.73 -23.50 8.61
N ALA A 76 8.75 -24.22 8.18
CA ALA A 76 9.65 -24.98 9.07
C ALA A 76 8.90 -25.92 10.05
N GLY A 77 7.78 -26.51 9.62
CA GLY A 77 6.97 -27.41 10.44
C GLY A 77 6.10 -26.72 11.49
N LYS A 78 6.00 -25.38 11.46
CA LYS A 78 5.15 -24.58 12.35
C LYS A 78 4.04 -23.90 11.55
N PRO A 79 2.77 -23.96 12.02
CA PRO A 79 1.69 -23.22 11.41
C PRO A 79 1.73 -21.74 11.85
N TYR A 80 1.58 -20.83 10.90
CA TYR A 80 1.40 -19.41 11.13
C TYR A 80 0.05 -18.99 10.55
N THR A 81 -0.81 -18.41 11.37
CA THR A 81 -2.17 -18.01 10.95
C THR A 81 -2.28 -16.50 10.92
N PHE A 82 -2.88 -16.00 9.86
CA PHE A 82 -3.15 -14.61 9.61
C PHE A 82 -4.65 -14.40 9.54
N ASN A 83 -5.11 -13.25 10.03
CA ASN A 83 -6.51 -12.86 9.96
C ASN A 83 -6.58 -11.42 9.46
N LEU A 84 -7.19 -11.24 8.29
CA LEU A 84 -7.57 -9.94 7.76
C LEU A 84 -9.07 -9.78 7.99
N ASP A 85 -9.47 -8.74 8.71
CA ASP A 85 -10.88 -8.44 8.96
C ASP A 85 -11.19 -7.03 8.47
N CYS A 86 -11.76 -6.93 7.27
CA CYS A 86 -12.13 -5.65 6.66
C CYS A 86 -13.38 -5.01 7.29
N THR A 87 -14.03 -5.66 8.26
CA THR A 87 -15.17 -5.07 8.99
C THR A 87 -14.71 -4.18 10.13
N ARG A 88 -13.42 -4.24 10.48
CA ARG A 88 -12.82 -3.47 11.57
C ARG A 88 -12.41 -2.09 11.11
N ALA A 89 -12.92 -1.07 11.80
CA ALA A 89 -12.62 0.34 11.51
C ALA A 89 -11.14 0.74 11.72
N ASP A 90 -10.34 -0.10 12.39
CA ASP A 90 -8.90 0.12 12.61
C ASP A 90 -8.01 -0.65 11.61
N VAL A 91 -8.59 -1.40 10.67
CA VAL A 91 -7.90 -2.06 9.56
C VAL A 91 -8.18 -1.26 8.29
N VAL A 92 -7.16 -1.03 7.46
CA VAL A 92 -7.33 -0.46 6.12
C VAL A 92 -7.24 -1.58 5.11
N CYS A 93 -8.34 -1.90 4.45
CA CYS A 93 -8.36 -2.88 3.37
C CYS A 93 -8.02 -2.25 2.02
N PRO A 94 -7.58 -3.05 1.02
CA PRO A 94 -7.16 -2.54 -0.28
C PRO A 94 -8.19 -1.61 -0.96
N SER A 95 -9.48 -1.95 -0.89
CA SER A 95 -10.59 -1.14 -1.42
C SER A 95 -10.92 0.12 -0.61
N GLU A 96 -10.28 0.32 0.55
CA GLU A 96 -10.38 1.55 1.34
C GLU A 96 -9.20 2.50 1.06
N ALA A 97 -8.03 1.94 0.72
CA ALA A 97 -6.84 2.71 0.34
C ALA A 97 -7.02 3.40 -1.02
N TRP A 98 -7.74 2.76 -1.93
CA TRP A 98 -8.18 3.32 -3.21
C TRP A 98 -9.72 3.35 -3.18
N PRO A 99 -10.40 4.51 -3.18
CA PRO A 99 -11.86 4.55 -3.11
C PRO A 99 -12.55 4.16 -4.42
N SER A 100 -13.81 3.71 -4.33
CA SER A 100 -14.67 3.43 -5.50
C SER A 100 -14.99 4.66 -6.37
N ARG A 101 -14.66 5.85 -5.87
CA ARG A 101 -14.77 7.11 -6.61
C ARG A 101 -13.57 7.98 -6.30
N VAL A 102 -12.79 8.31 -7.33
CA VAL A 102 -11.58 9.14 -7.20
C VAL A 102 -11.63 10.33 -8.13
N VAL A 103 -11.04 11.43 -7.69
CA VAL A 103 -10.83 12.63 -8.52
C VAL A 103 -9.36 12.73 -8.83
N VAL A 104 -9.04 12.64 -10.12
CA VAL A 104 -7.68 12.69 -10.64
C VAL A 104 -7.41 14.08 -11.21
N GLU A 105 -6.24 14.63 -10.89
CA GLU A 105 -5.75 15.91 -11.37
C GLU A 105 -4.38 15.75 -12.05
N GLN A 106 -4.16 16.54 -13.11
CA GLN A 106 -2.87 16.82 -13.74
C GLN A 106 -2.72 18.35 -13.73
N ARG A 107 -1.82 18.85 -12.89
CA ARG A 107 -1.71 20.30 -12.62
C ARG A 107 -0.67 20.99 -13.49
N ASP A 108 0.43 20.29 -13.79
CA ASP A 108 1.54 20.86 -14.53
C ASP A 108 1.47 20.47 -16.00
N VAL A 109 1.18 21.45 -16.86
CA VAL A 109 1.10 21.29 -18.31
C VAL A 109 2.44 20.93 -18.95
N GLN A 110 3.56 21.19 -18.26
CA GLN A 110 4.91 20.80 -18.71
C GLN A 110 5.32 19.41 -18.23
N HIS A 111 4.61 18.84 -17.25
CA HIS A 111 4.91 17.52 -16.68
C HIS A 111 3.61 16.69 -16.62
N GLN A 112 3.08 16.37 -17.81
CA GLN A 112 1.77 15.70 -17.96
C GLN A 112 1.74 14.29 -17.35
N HIS A 113 2.90 13.67 -17.14
CA HIS A 113 3.00 12.38 -16.46
C HIS A 113 2.70 12.44 -14.96
N GLN A 114 2.61 13.63 -14.36
CA GLN A 114 2.30 13.76 -12.94
C GLN A 114 0.79 13.62 -12.68
N MET A 115 0.44 12.62 -11.88
CA MET A 115 -0.93 12.34 -11.48
C MET A 115 -1.10 12.65 -9.99
N ILE A 116 -2.15 13.38 -9.64
CA ILE A 116 -2.47 13.72 -8.25
C ILE A 116 -3.89 13.25 -7.97
N VAL A 117 -4.07 12.56 -6.85
CA VAL A 117 -5.39 12.08 -6.41
C VAL A 117 -5.67 12.54 -4.99
N ASN A 118 -6.86 13.07 -4.78
CA ASN A 118 -7.34 13.46 -3.46
C ASN A 118 -7.98 12.25 -2.77
N LEU A 119 -7.33 11.72 -1.75
CA LEU A 119 -7.79 10.56 -0.99
C LEU A 119 -8.29 10.98 0.41
N PRO A 120 -9.33 10.33 0.93
CA PRO A 120 -9.68 10.48 2.34
C PRO A 120 -8.61 9.81 3.21
N ALA A 121 -8.12 10.53 4.22
CA ALA A 121 -7.16 10.03 5.20
C ALA A 121 -7.67 10.31 6.62
N ALA A 122 -7.71 9.28 7.46
CA ALA A 122 -8.03 9.44 8.87
C ALA A 122 -6.87 10.14 9.60
N GLN A 123 -7.17 11.29 10.22
CA GLN A 123 -6.23 12.04 11.04
C GLN A 123 -6.72 12.10 12.48
N CYS A 124 -5.83 11.82 13.42
CA CYS A 124 -6.07 12.07 14.83
C CYS A 124 -6.03 13.59 15.09
N SER A 125 -7.11 14.12 15.67
CA SER A 125 -7.20 15.56 16.02
C SER A 125 -6.55 15.91 17.36
N GLY A 126 -6.11 14.90 18.12
CA GLY A 126 -5.45 15.07 19.43
C GLY A 126 -4.05 14.49 19.47
N ALA A 127 -3.37 14.67 20.61
CA ALA A 127 -2.12 13.95 20.87
C ALA A 127 -2.41 12.45 21.00
N LEU A 128 -1.43 11.61 20.62
CA LEU A 128 -1.49 10.19 20.95
C LEU A 128 -1.37 10.04 22.47
N THR A 129 -2.31 9.33 23.09
CA THR A 129 -2.39 9.13 24.54
C THR A 129 -2.38 7.66 24.89
N SER A 130 -1.99 7.32 26.12
CA SER A 130 -2.17 5.96 26.60
C SER A 130 -3.64 5.56 26.55
N PRO A 131 -3.95 4.32 26.15
CA PRO A 131 -5.31 3.79 26.17
C PRO A 131 -5.88 3.79 27.58
N ALA A 132 -7.21 3.86 27.67
CA ALA A 132 -7.90 3.85 28.96
C ALA A 132 -7.67 2.52 29.71
N PRO A 133 -7.70 2.53 31.05
CA PRO A 133 -7.55 1.31 31.84
C PRO A 133 -8.58 0.25 31.42
N GLY A 134 -8.12 -0.96 31.13
CA GLY A 134 -8.97 -2.07 30.69
C GLY A 134 -9.36 -2.05 29.20
N THR A 135 -8.98 -1.02 28.43
CA THR A 135 -9.16 -1.00 26.96
C THR A 135 -7.92 -1.44 26.21
N CYS A 136 -6.89 -1.89 26.94
CA CYS A 136 -5.66 -2.43 26.41
C CYS A 136 -5.19 -3.63 27.26
N GLY A 137 -4.35 -4.48 26.68
CA GLY A 137 -3.86 -5.71 27.30
C GLY A 137 -4.33 -6.98 26.58
N ALA A 138 -3.79 -8.13 26.98
CA ALA A 138 -4.05 -9.41 26.32
C ALA A 138 -5.56 -9.68 26.14
N GLY A 139 -5.98 -9.96 24.90
CA GLY A 139 -7.38 -10.20 24.54
C GLY A 139 -8.20 -8.95 24.18
N THR A 140 -7.59 -7.77 24.13
CA THR A 140 -8.21 -6.53 23.59
C THR A 140 -7.77 -6.28 22.15
N SER A 141 -8.34 -5.27 21.48
CA SER A 141 -7.86 -4.79 20.19
C SER A 141 -6.52 -4.02 20.27
N ASN A 142 -6.06 -3.68 21.47
CA ASN A 142 -4.75 -3.06 21.73
C ASN A 142 -3.96 -3.80 22.84
N PRO A 143 -3.39 -4.98 22.56
CA PRO A 143 -2.76 -5.82 23.59
C PRO A 143 -1.48 -5.27 24.20
N ASN A 144 -0.79 -4.37 23.51
CA ASN A 144 0.50 -3.83 23.95
C ASN A 144 0.34 -2.46 24.60
N CYS A 145 -0.90 -1.99 24.74
CA CYS A 145 -1.21 -0.67 25.23
C CYS A 145 -0.51 0.44 24.42
N ASP A 146 -0.44 0.26 23.11
CA ASP A 146 0.07 1.25 22.16
C ASP A 146 -0.72 2.54 22.28
N LEU A 147 -0.07 3.68 22.05
CA LEU A 147 -0.72 4.98 22.15
C LEU A 147 -1.87 5.08 21.14
N VAL A 148 -3.04 5.47 21.62
CA VAL A 148 -4.25 5.65 20.84
C VAL A 148 -4.48 7.14 20.57
N CYS A 149 -5.30 7.46 19.58
CA CYS A 149 -5.70 8.85 19.37
C CYS A 149 -6.44 9.40 20.60
N GLY A 150 -5.88 10.42 21.26
CA GLY A 150 -6.49 11.07 22.43
C GLY A 150 -7.56 12.12 22.08
N GLY A 151 -7.86 12.28 20.80
CA GLY A 151 -8.90 13.17 20.27
C GLY A 151 -9.86 12.44 19.34
N GLY A 152 -10.71 13.19 18.64
CA GLY A 152 -11.55 12.61 17.59
C GLY A 152 -10.71 12.18 16.37
N ILE A 153 -11.14 11.13 15.68
CA ILE A 153 -10.62 10.81 14.35
C ILE A 153 -11.42 11.65 13.35
N THR A 154 -10.72 12.51 12.61
CA THR A 154 -11.32 13.32 11.54
C THR A 154 -10.80 12.82 10.20
N VAL A 155 -11.67 12.58 9.24
CA VAL A 155 -11.26 12.29 7.87
C VAL A 155 -10.94 13.61 7.18
N LYS A 156 -9.71 13.75 6.69
CA LYS A 156 -9.29 14.88 5.86
C LYS A 156 -8.82 14.39 4.51
N THR A 157 -8.90 15.26 3.51
CA THR A 157 -8.32 14.98 2.21
C THR A 157 -6.79 15.08 2.28
N GLN A 158 -6.11 14.05 1.82
CA GLN A 158 -4.68 14.01 1.59
C GLN A 158 -4.41 13.77 0.11
N GLN A 159 -3.37 14.42 -0.42
CA GLN A 159 -2.95 14.22 -1.80
C GLN A 159 -2.03 12.99 -1.88
N ALA A 160 -2.44 12.03 -2.69
CA ALA A 160 -1.58 10.98 -3.21
C ALA A 160 -0.96 11.44 -4.53
N PHE A 161 0.31 11.09 -4.73
CA PHE A 161 1.05 11.40 -5.94
C PHE A 161 1.30 10.11 -6.71
N GLY A 162 1.28 10.22 -8.03
CA GLY A 162 1.58 9.14 -8.94
C GLY A 162 2.16 9.63 -10.24
N VAL A 163 2.55 8.66 -11.05
CA VAL A 163 3.17 8.88 -12.36
C VAL A 163 2.49 8.00 -13.40
N ILE A 164 2.32 8.55 -14.60
CA ILE A 164 1.97 7.82 -15.81
C ILE A 164 3.28 7.37 -16.47
N GLY A 165 3.38 6.13 -16.94
CA GLY A 165 4.55 5.64 -17.67
C GLY A 165 4.88 6.50 -18.90
N GLU A 166 6.13 6.46 -19.37
CA GLU A 166 6.58 7.27 -20.52
C GLU A 166 5.79 6.96 -21.79
N SER A 167 5.33 5.71 -21.94
CA SER A 167 4.44 5.28 -23.03
C SER A 167 3.04 5.91 -22.97
N GLY A 168 2.60 6.34 -21.78
CA GLY A 168 1.22 6.75 -21.51
C GLY A 168 0.25 5.59 -21.29
N ASP A 169 0.71 4.34 -21.33
CA ASP A 169 -0.16 3.15 -21.32
C ASP A 169 -0.44 2.61 -19.90
N SER A 170 0.22 3.13 -18.86
CA SER A 170 0.01 2.68 -17.47
C SER A 170 0.25 3.81 -16.46
N PHE A 171 -0.24 3.64 -15.23
CA PHE A 171 0.10 4.53 -14.11
C PHE A 171 0.46 3.75 -12.84
N ARG A 172 1.16 4.45 -11.94
CA ARG A 172 1.39 4.05 -10.54
C ARG A 172 1.08 5.22 -9.62
N LEU A 173 0.20 4.99 -8.64
CA LEU A 173 -0.10 5.92 -7.56
C LEU A 173 0.42 5.39 -6.24
N TYR A 174 1.03 6.27 -5.46
CA TYR A 174 1.45 6.01 -4.09
C TYR A 174 0.35 6.50 -3.15
N LEU A 175 -0.45 5.57 -2.65
CA LEU A 175 -1.63 5.84 -1.83
C LEU A 175 -1.25 6.21 -0.38
N GLY A 176 0.00 5.93 -0.01
CA GLY A 176 0.59 6.26 1.28
C GLY A 176 1.21 5.06 1.96
N GLY A 177 1.89 5.32 3.07
CA GLY A 177 2.36 4.28 3.97
C GLY A 177 1.73 4.47 5.34
N GLY A 178 1.06 3.45 5.85
CA GLY A 178 0.41 3.45 7.15
C GLY A 178 1.14 2.53 8.12
N VAL A 179 1.07 2.86 9.40
CA VAL A 179 1.37 1.90 10.46
C VAL A 179 0.12 1.07 10.68
N VAL A 180 0.10 -0.16 10.16
CA VAL A 180 -0.93 -1.14 10.53
C VAL A 180 -0.36 -1.98 11.65
N THR A 181 -1.11 -2.04 12.76
CA THR A 181 -0.81 -3.00 13.83
C THR A 181 -1.70 -4.21 13.56
N ASN A 182 -1.15 -5.41 13.59
CA ASN A 182 -1.92 -6.67 13.54
C ASN A 182 -2.73 -6.91 14.84
N GLY A 183 -2.90 -5.89 15.67
CA GLY A 183 -3.48 -6.01 17.00
C GLY A 183 -2.68 -6.90 17.94
N ILE A 184 -1.44 -7.33 17.63
CA ILE A 184 -0.56 -8.11 18.53
C ILE A 184 0.91 -7.76 18.22
N ASN A 185 1.45 -6.78 18.95
CA ASN A 185 2.88 -6.53 19.17
C ASN A 185 3.80 -5.86 18.13
N CYS A 186 3.37 -5.11 17.08
CA CYS A 186 4.29 -4.11 16.46
C CYS A 186 3.71 -3.25 15.32
N ALA A 187 4.32 -2.07 15.13
CA ALA A 187 4.09 -1.12 14.05
C ALA A 187 4.72 -1.60 12.73
N MET A 188 3.91 -1.97 11.74
CA MET A 188 4.39 -2.34 10.41
C MET A 188 4.58 -1.11 9.54
N LEU A 189 5.71 -0.98 8.83
CA LEU A 189 5.83 -0.02 7.75
C LEU A 189 5.05 -0.58 6.56
N GLY A 190 3.78 -0.19 6.45
CA GLY A 190 2.95 -0.50 5.30
C GLY A 190 3.31 0.44 4.15
N TYR A 191 3.30 -0.08 2.92
CA TYR A 191 3.20 0.75 1.73
C TYR A 191 1.93 0.35 0.98
N SER A 192 1.28 1.33 0.35
CA SER A 192 0.11 1.10 -0.49
C SER A 192 0.27 1.78 -1.83
N VAL A 193 0.02 1.03 -2.89
CA VAL A 193 0.12 1.50 -4.28
C VAL A 193 -1.11 1.05 -5.07
N ALA A 194 -1.49 1.86 -6.06
CA ALA A 194 -2.43 1.45 -7.11
C ALA A 194 -1.72 1.53 -8.46
N ASP A 195 -1.74 0.43 -9.20
CA ASP A 195 -1.23 0.33 -10.57
C ASP A 195 -2.40 -0.01 -11.50
N ALA A 196 -2.41 0.49 -12.73
CA ALA A 196 -3.30 -0.02 -13.79
C ALA A 196 -2.81 0.36 -15.19
N ASP A 197 -3.31 -0.35 -16.18
CA ASP A 197 -3.18 0.00 -17.60
C ASP A 197 -4.23 1.06 -17.97
N LEU A 198 -3.85 2.00 -18.82
CA LEU A 198 -4.71 3.07 -19.34
C LEU A 198 -5.18 2.74 -20.75
N VAL A 199 -6.49 2.71 -20.95
CA VAL A 199 -7.09 2.69 -22.29
C VAL A 199 -7.40 4.11 -22.69
N SER A 200 -6.74 4.58 -23.74
CA SER A 200 -6.85 5.95 -24.21
C SER A 200 -7.47 6.05 -25.61
N THR A 201 -8.15 7.16 -25.87
CA THR A 201 -8.53 7.62 -27.21
C THR A 201 -7.59 8.74 -27.65
N GLY A 202 -7.49 8.97 -28.96
CA GLY A 202 -6.51 9.92 -29.53
C GLY A 202 -5.07 9.41 -29.47
N ARG A 203 -4.13 10.19 -30.00
CA ARG A 203 -2.67 9.95 -29.90
C ARG A 203 -1.91 11.23 -30.26
N ASN A 204 -0.72 11.40 -29.68
CA ASN A 204 0.24 12.46 -30.02
C ASN A 204 -0.30 13.88 -29.75
N GLU A 205 -0.53 14.22 -28.47
CA GLU A 205 -0.82 15.57 -27.95
C GLU A 205 -2.22 16.14 -28.22
N GLU A 206 -2.82 15.85 -29.38
CA GLU A 206 -4.18 16.28 -29.69
C GLU A 206 -5.18 15.18 -29.30
N ASP A 207 -6.13 15.52 -28.42
CA ASP A 207 -7.22 14.66 -27.94
C ASP A 207 -6.77 13.32 -27.31
N TRP A 208 -5.53 13.23 -26.81
CA TRP A 208 -5.05 12.05 -26.10
C TRP A 208 -5.63 12.00 -24.69
N GLU A 209 -6.64 11.17 -24.50
CA GLU A 209 -7.43 11.11 -23.27
C GLU A 209 -7.57 9.66 -22.78
N ALA A 210 -7.28 9.42 -21.50
CA ALA A 210 -7.55 8.14 -20.86
C ALA A 210 -9.04 8.03 -20.54
N THR A 211 -9.65 6.90 -20.92
CA THR A 211 -11.09 6.64 -20.78
C THR A 211 -11.40 5.45 -19.86
N GLN A 212 -10.47 4.49 -19.74
CA GLN A 212 -10.61 3.32 -18.86
C GLN A 212 -9.29 2.98 -18.16
N MET A 213 -9.40 2.38 -16.99
CA MET A 213 -8.32 1.69 -16.28
C MET A 213 -8.60 0.19 -16.34
N LYS A 214 -7.60 -0.60 -16.76
CA LYS A 214 -7.71 -2.07 -16.86
C LYS A 214 -6.56 -2.74 -16.13
N ALA A 215 -6.78 -4.01 -15.78
CA ALA A 215 -5.81 -4.81 -15.03
C ALA A 215 -5.28 -4.05 -13.80
N GLY A 216 -6.18 -3.28 -13.16
CA GLY A 216 -5.81 -2.49 -12.00
C GLY A 216 -5.50 -3.39 -10.83
N LEU A 217 -4.48 -3.04 -10.06
CA LEU A 217 -4.08 -3.76 -8.86
C LEU A 217 -3.81 -2.75 -7.75
N VAL A 218 -4.53 -2.88 -6.64
CA VAL A 218 -4.14 -2.22 -5.39
C VAL A 218 -3.32 -3.20 -4.59
N THR A 219 -2.11 -2.81 -4.21
CA THR A 219 -1.21 -3.60 -3.38
C THR A 219 -0.98 -2.88 -2.07
N ILE A 220 -1.20 -3.59 -0.97
CA ILE A 220 -0.78 -3.18 0.37
C ILE A 220 0.28 -4.17 0.85
N GLY A 221 1.51 -3.70 0.98
CA GLY A 221 2.63 -4.52 1.45
C GLY A 221 3.05 -4.14 2.86
N PHE A 222 3.41 -5.14 3.65
CA PHE A 222 3.94 -5.02 5.00
C PHE A 222 5.25 -5.79 5.10
N ALA A 223 6.26 -5.18 5.70
CA ALA A 223 7.54 -5.84 5.96
C ALA A 223 7.91 -5.78 7.44
N GLY A 224 8.43 -6.89 7.97
CA GLY A 224 9.04 -6.95 9.29
C GLY A 224 8.59 -8.12 10.17
N ALA A 225 9.30 -8.31 11.29
CA ALA A 225 9.14 -9.38 12.29
C ALA A 225 7.74 -9.56 12.91
N CYS A 226 6.85 -8.62 12.60
CA CYS A 226 5.59 -8.38 13.30
C CYS A 226 4.39 -9.04 12.59
N LEU A 227 4.65 -9.66 11.44
CA LEU A 227 3.68 -10.48 10.70
C LEU A 227 3.21 -11.71 11.49
N PHE A 228 3.97 -12.15 12.48
CA PHE A 228 3.71 -13.41 13.19
C PHE A 228 3.21 -13.15 14.62
N ALA A 229 1.92 -13.40 14.85
CA ALA A 229 1.36 -13.44 16.20
C ALA A 229 1.97 -14.62 16.98
N GLY A 230 2.87 -14.34 17.94
CA GLY A 230 3.41 -15.33 18.87
C GLY A 230 4.79 -14.97 19.44
N GLN A 231 5.17 -15.59 20.57
CA GLN A 231 6.55 -15.50 21.06
C GLN A 231 7.50 -16.10 20.03
N MET A 232 8.26 -15.25 19.34
CA MET A 232 9.36 -15.68 18.50
C MET A 232 10.45 -16.30 19.38
N SER A 233 10.55 -17.62 19.39
CA SER A 233 11.63 -18.35 20.08
C SER A 233 12.33 -19.31 19.12
N GLY A 234 13.66 -19.31 19.13
CA GLY A 234 14.50 -20.26 18.39
C GLY A 234 15.15 -19.70 17.12
N THR A 235 15.66 -20.60 16.28
CA THR A 235 16.49 -20.30 15.08
C THR A 235 15.75 -19.61 13.93
N ASP A 236 14.42 -19.57 13.95
CA ASP A 236 13.60 -19.02 12.85
C ASP A 236 13.41 -17.50 12.94
N GLN A 237 13.88 -16.88 14.03
CA GLN A 237 13.67 -15.45 14.32
C GLN A 237 14.23 -14.55 13.21
N ALA A 238 15.38 -14.87 12.62
CA ALA A 238 15.96 -14.07 11.54
C ALA A 238 15.14 -14.14 10.24
N ALA A 239 14.56 -15.30 9.91
CA ALA A 239 13.73 -15.49 8.72
C ALA A 239 12.37 -14.79 8.85
N LEU A 240 11.81 -14.77 10.06
CA LEU A 240 10.55 -14.08 10.37
C LEU A 240 10.75 -12.56 10.45
N VAL A 241 11.91 -12.07 10.90
CA VAL A 241 12.26 -10.64 10.91
C VAL A 241 12.28 -10.02 9.51
N GLY A 242 12.68 -10.79 8.51
CA GLY A 242 12.69 -10.37 7.10
C GLY A 242 11.45 -10.80 6.31
N ALA A 243 10.36 -11.20 6.97
CA ALA A 243 9.17 -11.62 6.26
C ALA A 243 8.43 -10.43 5.66
N GLU A 244 7.78 -10.69 4.52
CA GLU A 244 6.93 -9.75 3.81
C GLU A 244 5.53 -10.36 3.67
N LEU A 245 4.51 -9.51 3.76
CA LEU A 245 3.12 -9.87 3.51
C LEU A 245 2.50 -8.83 2.61
N GLU A 246 1.95 -9.26 1.49
CA GLU A 246 1.30 -8.40 0.52
C GLU A 246 -0.16 -8.84 0.37
N PHE A 247 -1.05 -7.87 0.39
CA PHE A 247 -2.45 -8.02 0.08
C PHE A 247 -2.74 -7.29 -1.22
N THR A 248 -3.41 -7.97 -2.14
CA THR A 248 -3.74 -7.41 -3.45
C THR A 248 -5.22 -7.54 -3.73
N THR A 249 -5.80 -6.56 -4.42
CA THR A 249 -7.13 -6.69 -5.00
C THR A 249 -7.13 -6.08 -6.40
N GLY A 250 -7.76 -6.77 -7.34
CA GLY A 250 -7.92 -6.26 -8.69
C GLY A 250 -8.98 -5.17 -8.75
N PHE A 251 -8.83 -4.25 -9.71
CA PHE A 251 -9.85 -3.26 -10.01
C PHE A 251 -9.91 -2.91 -11.50
N THR A 252 -11.04 -2.36 -11.91
CA THR A 252 -11.19 -1.64 -13.18
C THR A 252 -11.73 -0.25 -12.91
N GLY A 253 -11.50 0.67 -13.85
CA GLY A 253 -11.93 2.05 -13.72
C GLY A 253 -12.54 2.59 -15.00
N ALA A 254 -13.58 3.41 -14.88
CA ALA A 254 -14.19 4.13 -15.98
C ALA A 254 -14.32 5.61 -15.64
N LYS A 255 -13.98 6.46 -16.62
CA LYS A 255 -14.16 7.91 -16.50
C LYS A 255 -15.66 8.26 -16.51
N GLN A 256 -16.08 9.18 -15.64
CA GLN A 256 -17.47 9.62 -15.49
C GLN A 256 -17.77 10.95 -16.17
#